data_AF-A0A7L8GFK2-F1
#
_entry.id   AF-A0A7L8GFK2-F1
#
_cell.length_a   1.000
_cell.length_b   1.000
_cell.length_c   1.000
_cell.angle_alpha   90.00
_cell.angle_beta   90.00
_cell.angle_gamma   90.00
#
_symmetry.space_group_name_H-M   'P 1'
#
loop_
_entity.id
_entity.type
_entity.pdbx_description
1 polymer ?
#
loop_
_entity_poly.entity_id
_entity_poly.type
_entity_poly.pdbx_seq_one_letter_code
_entity_poly.pdbx_strand_id
1 'polypeptide(L)'
;KEMEKSSPFECGMNPLYNFSTPFSIQFFLIAILFMIFDVEIALIIPLPLTSMMNMFSLFMSSYLFLLILLIGLIYEWYNGALEWN
;
A
#
# COMPACT_ATOMS: atom_id res chain seq x y z
N LYS A 1 32.11 -12.94 24.91
CA LYS A 1 31.69 -11.54 25.15
C LYS A 1 31.31 -10.81 23.87
N GLU A 2 31.95 -11.08 22.71
CA GLU A 2 31.54 -10.49 21.42
C GLU A 2 30.30 -11.14 20.81
N MET A 3 30.10 -12.46 21.01
CA MET A 3 28.91 -13.19 20.52
C MET A 3 27.56 -12.63 21.03
N GLU A 4 27.51 -12.15 22.27
CA GLU A 4 26.28 -11.57 22.86
C GLU A 4 25.98 -10.16 22.34
N LYS A 5 26.96 -9.47 21.72
CA LYS A 5 26.73 -8.17 21.06
C LYS A 5 26.15 -8.32 19.65
N SER A 6 26.40 -9.44 18.99
CA SER A 6 25.87 -9.74 17.64
C SER A 6 24.52 -10.46 17.67
N SER A 7 24.06 -10.92 18.83
CA SER A 7 22.74 -11.52 18.98
C SER A 7 21.66 -10.44 19.14
N PRO A 8 20.44 -10.67 18.61
CA PRO A 8 19.30 -9.78 18.84
C PRO A 8 19.07 -9.58 20.34
N PHE A 9 18.63 -8.38 20.72
CA PHE A 9 18.28 -8.09 22.11
C PHE A 9 16.96 -8.79 22.45
N GLU A 10 17.04 -9.93 23.13
CA GLU A 10 15.90 -10.66 23.65
C GLU A 10 15.66 -10.29 25.13
N CYS A 11 14.46 -10.55 25.65
CA CYS A 11 14.08 -10.30 27.05
C CYS A 11 14.78 -11.26 28.06
N GLY A 12 15.96 -11.79 27.72
CA GLY A 12 16.72 -12.75 28.53
C GLY A 12 16.24 -14.21 28.43
N MET A 13 15.38 -14.54 27.46
CA MET A 13 14.87 -15.90 27.23
C MET A 13 15.33 -16.43 25.89
N ASN A 14 15.86 -17.66 25.85
CA ASN A 14 16.25 -18.32 24.60
C ASN A 14 15.04 -18.48 23.67
N PRO A 15 15.19 -18.32 22.35
CA PRO A 15 14.09 -18.41 21.42
C PRO A 15 13.59 -19.87 21.36
N LEU A 16 12.39 -20.10 21.89
CA LEU A 16 11.78 -21.43 21.99
C LEU A 16 11.10 -21.90 20.69
N TYR A 17 11.03 -21.05 19.65
CA TYR A 17 10.27 -21.33 18.44
C TYR A 17 10.90 -20.68 17.18
N ASN A 18 10.77 -21.35 16.03
CA ASN A 18 10.99 -20.73 14.74
C ASN A 18 9.91 -19.66 14.51
N PHE A 19 10.30 -18.39 14.57
CA PHE A 19 9.42 -17.26 14.31
C PHE A 19 9.08 -17.20 12.82
N SER A 20 8.09 -17.96 12.38
CA SER A 20 7.41 -17.66 11.13
C SER A 20 6.59 -16.40 11.40
N THR A 21 7.05 -15.25 10.93
CA THR A 21 6.30 -14.00 11.10
C THR A 21 4.95 -14.15 10.40
N PRO A 22 3.82 -14.00 11.10
CA PRO A 22 2.52 -14.06 10.47
C PRO A 22 2.44 -12.97 9.40
N PHE A 23 2.11 -13.36 8.17
CA PHE A 23 1.93 -12.42 7.07
C PHE A 23 0.63 -11.65 7.31
N SER A 24 0.72 -10.33 7.50
CA SER A 24 -0.46 -9.49 7.61
C SER A 24 -0.90 -9.02 6.23
N ILE A 25 -2.08 -9.50 5.81
CA ILE A 25 -2.77 -9.13 4.57
C ILE A 25 -3.06 -7.61 4.53
N GLN A 26 -3.19 -6.97 5.68
CA GLN A 26 -3.48 -5.55 5.79
C GLN A 26 -2.33 -4.70 5.21
N PHE A 27 -1.08 -5.03 5.55
CA PHE A 27 0.09 -4.33 4.99
C PHE A 27 0.23 -4.57 3.50
N PHE A 28 -0.15 -5.76 3.03
CA PHE A 28 -0.15 -6.08 1.60
C PHE A 28 -1.17 -5.27 0.81
N LEU A 29 -2.40 -5.14 1.32
CA LEU A 29 -3.44 -4.32 0.69
C LEU A 29 -3.06 -2.84 0.66
N ILE A 30 -2.54 -2.30 1.76
CA ILE A 30 -2.05 -0.92 1.81
C ILE A 30 -0.92 -0.70 0.80
N ALA A 31 0.00 -1.65 0.66
CA ALA A 31 1.09 -1.57 -0.31
C ALA A 31 0.60 -1.59 -1.76
N ILE A 32 -0.38 -2.44 -2.10
CA ILE A 32 -0.99 -2.47 -3.44
C ILE A 32 -1.73 -1.16 -3.72
N LEU A 33 -2.50 -0.65 -2.76
CA LEU A 33 -3.26 0.59 -2.93
C LEU A 33 -2.33 1.79 -3.14
N PHE A 34 -1.25 1.87 -2.35
CA PHE A 34 -0.21 2.87 -2.54
C PHE A 34 0.46 2.75 -3.92
N MET A 35 0.78 1.52 -4.36
CA MET A 35 1.40 1.28 -5.66
C MET A 35 0.49 1.70 -6.83
N ILE A 36 -0.81 1.40 -6.76
CA ILE A 36 -1.77 1.79 -7.79
C ILE A 36 -1.91 3.32 -7.84
N PHE A 37 -1.99 3.97 -6.68
CA PHE A 37 -2.10 5.42 -6.59
C PHE A 37 -0.84 6.13 -7.10
N ASP A 38 0.36 5.61 -6.80
CA ASP A 38 1.62 6.15 -7.30
C ASP A 38 1.72 6.05 -8.84
N VAL A 39 1.31 4.91 -9.40
CA VAL A 39 1.22 4.73 -10.86
C VAL A 39 0.23 5.70 -11.49
N GLU A 40 -0.91 5.94 -10.86
CA GLU A 40 -1.91 6.88 -11.35
C GLU A 40 -1.38 8.33 -11.36
N ILE A 41 -0.72 8.78 -10.29
CA ILE A 41 -0.10 10.11 -10.25
C ILE A 41 0.97 10.25 -11.33
N ALA A 42 1.79 9.23 -11.53
CA ALA A 42 2.81 9.23 -12.58
C ALA A 42 2.21 9.40 -13.98
N LEU A 43 1.00 8.88 -14.22
CA LEU A 43 0.25 9.06 -15.46
C LEU A 43 -0.43 10.42 -15.56
N ILE A 44 -0.89 11.02 -14.45
CA ILE A 44 -1.56 12.33 -14.43
C ILE A 44 -0.58 13.49 -14.67
N ILE A 45 0.64 13.43 -14.12
CA ILE A 45 1.66 14.50 -14.23
C ILE A 45 1.95 14.96 -15.68
N PRO A 46 2.12 14.08 -16.68
CA PRO A 46 2.38 14.51 -18.05
C PRO A 46 1.14 15.02 -18.81
N LEU A 47 -0.09 14.71 -18.37
CA LEU A 47 -1.32 15.09 -19.06
C LEU A 47 -1.42 16.59 -19.37
N PRO A 48 -1.20 17.52 -18.42
CA PRO A 48 -1.31 18.95 -18.69
C PRO A 48 -0.23 19.49 -19.64
N LEU A 49 0.89 18.77 -19.82
CA LEU A 49 1.91 19.14 -20.80
C LEU A 49 1.51 18.75 -22.23
N THR A 50 0.56 17.82 -22.40
CA THR A 50 0.08 17.39 -23.72
C THR A 50 -1.05 18.32 -24.20
N SER A 51 -0.69 19.43 -24.84
CA SER A 51 -1.64 20.45 -25.33
C SER A 51 -2.50 20.04 -26.53
N MET A 52 -2.31 18.82 -27.06
CA MET A 52 -2.84 18.40 -28.38
C MET A 52 -3.90 17.30 -28.31
N MET A 53 -4.10 16.65 -27.16
CA MET A 53 -5.11 15.60 -27.00
C MET A 53 -6.30 16.10 -26.18
N ASN A 54 -7.40 15.34 -26.26
CA ASN A 54 -8.69 15.67 -25.67
C ASN A 54 -8.61 15.69 -24.12
N MET A 55 -8.06 16.76 -23.55
CA MET A 55 -7.79 16.97 -22.12
C MET A 55 -9.00 16.56 -21.26
N PHE A 56 -10.20 16.96 -21.68
CA PHE A 56 -11.44 16.62 -20.97
C PHE A 56 -11.68 15.10 -20.88
N SER A 57 -11.43 14.36 -21.96
CA SER A 57 -11.59 12.90 -21.97
C SER A 57 -10.57 12.21 -21.05
N LEU A 58 -9.33 12.68 -21.05
CA LEU A 58 -8.25 12.12 -20.22
C LEU A 58 -8.52 12.40 -18.74
N PHE A 59 -8.88 13.64 -18.39
CA PHE A 59 -9.31 13.99 -17.04
C PHE A 59 -10.53 13.19 -16.58
N MET A 60 -11.51 12.96 -17.45
CA MET A 60 -12.69 12.19 -17.07
C MET A 60 -12.34 10.72 -16.85
N SER A 61 -11.43 10.15 -17.63
CA SER A 61 -10.95 8.77 -17.42
C SER A 61 -10.17 8.60 -16.12
N SER A 62 -9.28 9.55 -15.77
CA SER A 62 -8.56 9.49 -14.49
C SER A 62 -9.50 9.69 -13.31
N TYR A 63 -10.49 10.59 -13.43
CA TYR A 63 -11.47 10.80 -12.38
C TYR A 63 -12.34 9.56 -12.13
N LEU A 64 -12.77 8.87 -13.20
CA LEU A 64 -13.50 7.60 -13.08
C LEU A 64 -12.65 6.51 -12.43
N PHE A 65 -11.36 6.45 -12.75
CA PHE A 65 -10.44 5.48 -12.15
C PHE A 65 -10.27 5.73 -10.64
N LEU A 66 -10.08 6.98 -10.21
CA LEU A 66 -10.07 7.35 -8.79
C LEU A 66 -11.34 6.92 -8.05
N LEU A 67 -12.52 7.12 -8.65
CA LEU A 67 -13.79 6.73 -8.03
C LEU A 67 -13.88 5.22 -7.79
N ILE A 68 -13.39 4.41 -8.73
CA ILE A 68 -13.37 2.94 -8.58
C ILE A 68 -12.48 2.54 -7.40
N LEU A 69 -11.29 3.14 -7.27
CA LEU A 69 -10.39 2.89 -6.15
C LEU A 69 -11.00 3.30 -4.82
N LEU A 70 -11.68 4.45 -4.78
CA LEU A 70 -12.34 4.96 -3.57
C LEU A 70 -13.45 4.02 -3.10
N ILE A 71 -14.27 3.49 -4.03
CA ILE A 71 -15.30 2.50 -3.72
C ILE A 71 -14.68 1.20 -3.21
N GLY A 72 -13.60 0.72 -3.85
CA GLY A 72 -12.86 -0.46 -3.40
C GLY A 72 -12.30 -0.32 -1.98
N LEU A 73 -11.68 0.83 -1.69
CA LEU A 73 -11.18 1.16 -0.35
C LEU A 73 -12.30 1.18 0.69
N ILE A 74 -13.44 1.81 0.39
CA ILE A 74 -14.59 1.85 1.31
C ILE A 74 -15.12 0.43 1.58
N TYR A 75 -15.16 -0.42 0.56
CA TYR A 75 -15.59 -1.81 0.71
C TYR A 75 -14.63 -2.60 1.60
N GLU A 76 -13.32 -2.47 1.40
CA GLU A 76 -12.30 -3.12 2.25
C GLU A 76 -12.33 -2.59 3.68
N TRP A 77 -12.58 -1.30 3.87
CA TRP A 77 -12.73 -0.69 5.18
C TRP A 77 -13.96 -1.25 5.91
N TYR A 78 -15.10 -1.36 5.24
CA TYR A 78 -16.30 -1.96 5.83
C TYR A 78 -16.10 -3.42 6.24
N ASN A 79 -15.26 -4.17 5.51
CA ASN A 79 -14.89 -5.54 5.85
C ASN A 79 -13.88 -5.66 7.01
N GLY A 80 -13.45 -4.55 7.62
CA GLY A 80 -12.50 -4.54 8.72
C GLY A 80 -11.06 -4.90 8.32
N ALA A 81 -10.74 -4.95 7.03
CA ALA A 81 -9.39 -5.25 6.56
C ALA A 81 -8.35 -4.19 6.97
N LEU A 82 -8.83 -3.00 7.34
CA LEU A 82 -8.03 -1.85 7.79
C LEU A 82 -8.10 -1.63 9.32
N GLU A 83 -8.79 -2.49 10.08
CA GLU A 83 -8.84 -2.38 11.54
C GLU A 83 -7.56 -2.94 12.17
N TRP A 84 -6.93 -2.14 13.03
CA TRP A 84 -5.73 -2.50 13.80
C TRP A 84 -6.10 -2.65 15.29
N ASN A 85 -6.81 -3.74 15.60
CA ASN A 85 -7.01 -4.21 16.96
C ASN A 85 -6.25 -5.51 17.19
#